data_AF-A0A562LSG7-F1
#
_entry.id   AF-A0A562LSG7-F1
#
_cell.length_a   1.000
_cell.length_b   1.000
_cell.length_c   1.000
_cell.angle_alpha   90.00
_cell.angle_beta   90.00
_cell.angle_gamma   90.00
#
_symmetry.space_group_name_H-M   'P 1'
#
loop_
_entity.id
_entity.type
_entity.pdbx_description
1 polymer ?
#
loop_
_entity_poly.entity_id
_entity_poly.type
_entity_poly.pdbx_seq_one_letter_code
_entity_poly.pdbx_strand_id
1 'polypeptide(L)' 'MRDKAISFFKAFLINGLLYGVLKYLIESDVSLKGIVFSASFFGFFMAIFQTLLFPGFNKDKKDKQ' A
#
# COMPACT_ATOMS: atom_id res chain seq x y z
N MET A 1 8.75 -12.55 11.17
CA MET A 1 7.42 -12.50 10.50
C MET A 1 6.55 -11.35 11.01
N ARG A 2 6.55 -11.10 12.33
CA ARG A 2 5.83 -9.98 12.96
C ARG A 2 6.16 -8.61 12.35
N ASP A 3 7.43 -8.32 12.06
CA ASP A 3 7.83 -7.03 11.46
C ASP A 3 7.34 -6.85 10.02
N LYS A 4 7.29 -7.94 9.24
CA LYS A 4 6.72 -7.91 7.88
C LYS A 4 5.23 -7.64 7.92
N ALA A 5 4.51 -8.23 8.87
CA ALA A 5 3.08 -7.95 9.07
C ALA A 5 2.85 -6.49 9.49
N ILE A 6 3.65 -5.95 10.43
CA ILE A 6 3.55 -4.55 10.83
C ILE A 6 3.87 -3.62 9.65
N SER A 7 4.91 -3.93 8.87
CA SER A 7 5.24 -3.18 7.66
C SER A 7 4.13 -3.25 6.61
N PHE A 8 3.46 -4.39 6.50
CA PHE A 8 2.34 -4.60 5.59
C PHE A 8 1.17 -3.72 6.00
N PHE A 9 0.76 -3.77 7.27
CA PHE A 9 -0.34 -2.94 7.77
C PHE A 9 -0.06 -1.45 7.66
N LYS A 10 1.18 -1.02 7.94
CA LYS A 10 1.60 0.38 7.73
C LYS A 10 1.50 0.78 6.26
N ALA A 11 2.05 -0.02 5.36
CA ALA A 11 1.98 0.26 3.93
C ALA A 11 0.53 0.25 3.42
N PHE A 12 -0.30 -0.67 3.89
CA PHE A 12 -1.72 -0.76 3.55
C PHE A 12 -2.46 0.50 3.95
N LEU A 13 -2.35 0.90 5.23
CA LEU A 13 -3.03 2.07 5.77
C LEU A 13 -2.55 3.36 5.10
N ILE A 14 -1.24 3.56 4.98
CA ILE A 14 -0.69 4.79 4.40
C ILE A 14 -1.09 4.92 2.93
N ASN A 15 -0.84 3.90 2.11
CA ASN A 15 -1.14 3.98 0.68
C ASN A 15 -2.64 3.99 0.41
N GLY A 16 -3.42 3.23 1.19
CA GLY A 16 -4.88 3.21 1.09
C GLY A 16 -5.51 4.55 1.45
N LEU A 17 -5.13 5.14 2.59
CA LEU A 17 -5.61 6.48 2.98
C LEU A 17 -5.20 7.55 1.98
N LEU A 18 -3.93 7.55 1.55
CA LEU A 18 -3.43 8.54 0.59
C LEU A 18 -4.24 8.49 -0.71
N TYR A 19 -4.47 7.29 -1.26
CA TYR A 19 -5.28 7.12 -2.46
C TYR A 19 -6.75 7.50 -2.23
N GLY A 20 -7.34 7.10 -1.11
CA GLY A 20 -8.72 7.43 -0.77
C GLY A 20 -8.95 8.93 -0.66
N VAL A 21 -8.03 9.66 -0.01
CA VAL A 21 -8.07 11.12 0.10
C VAL A 21 -7.88 11.78 -1.25
N LEU A 22 -6.90 11.32 -2.05
CA LEU A 22 -6.70 11.85 -3.40
C LEU A 22 -7.93 11.66 -4.28
N LYS A 23 -8.55 10.47 -4.23
CA LYS A 23 -9.75 10.17 -5.00
C LYS A 23 -10.94 11.03 -4.58
N TYR A 24 -11.11 11.25 -3.28
CA TYR A 24 -12.13 12.15 -2.75
C TYR A 24 -11.93 13.61 -3.20
N LEU A 25 -10.68 14.07 -3.30
CA LEU A 25 -10.35 15.43 -3.75
C LEU A 25 -10.47 15.61 -5.27
N ILE A 26 -10.23 14.55 -6.06
CA ILE A 26 -10.22 14.61 -7.52
C ILE A 26 -11.63 14.36 -8.10
N GLU A 27 -12.38 13.43 -7.52
CA GLU A 27 -13.68 13.03 -8.05
C GLU A 27 -14.81 13.42 -7.07
N SER A 28 -15.54 14.48 -7.42
CA SER A 28 -16.61 15.06 -6.61
C SER A 28 -17.86 14.18 -6.47
N ASP A 29 -18.03 13.17 -7.34
CA ASP A 29 -19.25 12.36 -7.47
C ASP A 29 -19.04 10.87 -7.15
N VAL A 30 -18.01 10.55 -6.35
CA VAL A 30 -17.72 9.16 -5.98
C VAL A 30 -18.43 8.79 -4.69
N SER A 31 -19.17 7.68 -4.75
CA SER A 31 -19.76 7.08 -3.55
C SER A 31 -18.70 6.70 -2.51
N LEU A 32 -19.01 6.92 -1.24
CA LEU A 32 -18.13 6.57 -0.12
C LEU A 32 -17.71 5.09 -0.15
N LYS A 33 -18.61 4.21 -0.58
CA LYS A 33 -18.33 2.77 -0.81
C LYS A 33 -17.28 2.56 -1.91
N GLY A 34 -17.37 3.29 -3.01
CA GLY A 34 -16.39 3.26 -4.10
C GLY A 34 -15.01 3.74 -3.66
N ILE A 35 -14.95 4.80 -2.84
CA ILE A 35 -13.68 5.30 -2.27
C ILE A 35 -13.08 4.23 -1.36
N VAL A 36 -13.84 3.69 -0.40
CA VAL A 36 -13.33 2.68 0.54
C VAL A 36 -12.87 1.42 -0.19
N PHE A 37 -13.64 0.94 -1.18
CA PHE A 37 -13.26 -0.22 -1.97
C PHE A 37 -11.96 0.01 -2.74
N SER A 38 -11.86 1.13 -3.47
CA SER A 38 -10.69 1.42 -4.29
C SER A 38 -9.44 1.77 -3.45
N ALA A 39 -9.60 2.48 -2.33
CA ALA A 39 -8.55 2.71 -1.34
C ALA A 39 -8.05 1.41 -0.70
N SER A 40 -8.95 0.52 -0.31
CA SER A 40 -8.57 -0.78 0.27
C SER A 40 -7.86 -1.65 -0.77
N PHE A 41 -8.38 -1.69 -2.01
CA PHE A 41 -7.76 -2.45 -3.09
C PHE A 41 -6.36 -1.94 -3.40
N PHE A 42 -6.20 -0.62 -3.60
CA PHE A 42 -4.90 0.00 -3.86
C PHE A 42 -3.93 -0.19 -2.70
N GLY A 43 -4.37 0.06 -1.46
CA GLY A 43 -3.57 -0.15 -0.26
C GLY A 43 -3.09 -1.60 -0.12
N PHE A 44 -3.94 -2.58 -0.44
CA PHE A 44 -3.59 -3.99 -0.39
C PHE A 44 -2.50 -4.36 -1.40
N PHE A 45 -2.66 -3.95 -2.66
CA PHE A 45 -1.65 -4.18 -3.69
C PHE A 45 -0.31 -3.52 -3.37
N MET A 46 -0.34 -2.27 -2.89
CA MET A 46 0.88 -1.56 -2.49
C MET A 46 1.55 -2.20 -1.29
N ALA A 47 0.79 -2.67 -0.31
CA ALA A 47 1.33 -3.38 0.84
C ALA A 47 2.00 -4.71 0.44
N ILE A 48 1.38 -5.49 -0.46
CA ILE A 48 1.99 -6.69 -1.04
C ILE A 48 3.29 -6.33 -1.76
N PHE A 49 3.26 -5.32 -2.63
CA PHE A 49 4.42 -4.91 -3.40
C PHE A 49 5.57 -4.49 -2.49
N GLN A 50 5.30 -3.66 -1.49
CA GLN A 50 6.33 -3.10 -0.63
C GLN A 50 6.90 -4.12 0.39
N THR A 51 6.12 -5.12 0.80
CA THR A 51 6.57 -6.11 1.79
C THR A 51 7.07 -7.43 1.23
N LEU A 52 6.60 -7.83 0.04
CA LEU A 52 6.99 -9.09 -0.59
C LEU A 52 7.90 -8.88 -1.80
N LEU A 53 7.56 -7.94 -2.68
CA LEU A 53 8.32 -7.72 -3.93
C LEU A 53 9.55 -6.84 -3.72
N PHE A 54 9.40 -5.70 -3.03
CA PHE A 54 10.48 -4.73 -2.84
C PHE A 54 11.72 -5.31 -2.11
N PRO A 55 11.58 -6.12 -1.03
CA PRO A 55 12.74 -6.75 -0.40
C PRO A 55 13.38 -7.82 -1.29
N GLY A 56 12.63 -8.41 -2.22
CA GLY A 56 13.15 -9.36 -3.22
C GLY A 56 14.15 -8.70 -4.18
N PHE A 57 13.84 -7.47 -4.64
CA PHE A 57 14.76 -6.70 -5.49
C PHE A 57 15.99 -6.16 -4.76
N ASN A 58 15.91 -5.97 -3.44
CA ASN A 58 16.99 -5.34 -2.65
C ASN A 58 17.94 -6.34 -1.96
N LYS A 59 17.72 -7.66 -2.12
CA LYS A 59 18.61 -8.70 -1.57
C LYS A 59 19.98 -8.74 -2.24
N ASP A 60 20.05 -8.42 -3.53
CA ASP A 60 21.28 -8.47 -4.33
C ASP A 60 22.36 -7.47 -3.89
N LYS A 61 21.99 -6.43 -3.12
CA LYS A 61 22.92 -5.37 -2.69
C LYS A 61 23.54 -5.60 -1.32
N LYS A 62 23.04 -6.55 -0.53
CA LYS A 62 23.57 -6.83 0.81
C LYS A 62 24.66 -7.91 0.86
N ASP A 63 24.89 -8.61 -0.24
CA ASP A 63 25.87 -9.71 -0.33
C ASP A 63 27.22 -9.27 -0.92
N LYS A 64 27.47 -7.95 -1.01
CA LYS A 64 28.73 -7.37 -1.53
C LYS A 64 29.46 -6.45 -0.53
N GLN A 65 29.18 -6.57 0.77
CA GLN A 65 29.97 -5.91 1.81
C GLN A 65 30.82 -6.91 2.57
#